data_AF-A0A2V5P8B8-F1
#
_entry.id   AF-A0A2V5P8B8-F1
#
_cell.length_a   1.000
_cell.length_b   1.000
_cell.length_c   1.000
_cell.angle_alpha   90.00
_cell.angle_beta   90.00
_cell.angle_gamma   90.00
#
_symmetry.space_group_name_H-M   'P 1'
#
loop_
_entity.id
_entity.type
_entity.pdbx_description
1 polymer ?
#
loop_
_entity_poly.entity_id
_entity_poly.type
_entity_poly.pdbx_seq_one_letter_code
_entity_poly.pdbx_strand_id
1 'polypeptide(L)' 'ASTVTGIALYFYPKSTLRFIHEYIAKGNNPDQPGRLIQWLYPRLPVYTWRVPGLWYDIGSKESFEEANRIFARPQPSEA' A
#
# COMPACT_ATOMS: atom_id res chain seq x y z
N ALA A 1 -5.27 -18.66 -9.42
CA ALA A 1 -5.68 -17.44 -8.67
C ALA A 1 -4.76 -17.27 -7.47
N SER A 2 -4.44 -16.03 -7.08
CA SER A 2 -3.59 -15.72 -5.92
C SER A 2 -4.44 -15.40 -4.68
N THR A 3 -3.93 -15.65 -3.47
CA THR A 3 -4.56 -15.27 -2.20
C THR A 3 -3.96 -13.99 -1.58
N VAL A 4 -3.01 -13.34 -2.26
CA VAL A 4 -2.41 -12.08 -1.79
C VAL A 4 -3.10 -10.86 -2.40
N THR A 5 -3.28 -9.82 -1.58
CA THR A 5 -3.74 -8.50 -2.01
C THR A 5 -2.67 -7.44 -1.77
N GLY A 6 -2.67 -6.38 -2.57
CA GLY A 6 -1.83 -5.22 -2.34
C GLY A 6 -2.47 -4.29 -1.31
N ILE A 7 -1.68 -3.86 -0.33
CA ILE A 7 -2.04 -2.74 0.55
C ILE A 7 -1.40 -1.46 0.02
N ALA A 8 -1.95 -0.30 0.38
CA ALA A 8 -1.43 1.01 -0.04
C ALA A 8 -0.15 1.42 0.71
N LEU A 9 0.80 0.49 0.87
CA LEU A 9 2.11 0.71 1.47
C LEU A 9 3.18 0.47 0.40
N TYR A 10 3.91 1.52 0.06
CA TYR A 10 4.93 1.48 -0.99
C TYR A 10 6.25 2.02 -0.46
N PHE A 11 7.35 1.39 -0.89
CA PHE A 11 8.69 1.89 -0.67
C PHE A 11 9.35 2.18 -2.02
N TYR A 12 9.69 3.45 -2.26
CA TYR A 12 10.39 3.89 -3.47
C TYR A 12 11.78 4.40 -3.10
N PRO A 13 12.86 3.66 -3.44
CA PRO A 13 14.22 4.16 -3.30
C PRO A 13 14.41 5.49 -4.03
N LYS A 14 15.34 6.33 -3.57
CA LYS A 14 15.65 7.64 -4.18
C LYS A 14 15.89 7.54 -5.69
N SER A 15 16.59 6.50 -6.13
CA SER A 15 16.87 6.24 -7.55
C SER A 15 15.62 5.98 -8.39
N THR A 16 14.51 5.54 -7.78
CA THR A 16 13.24 5.25 -8.45
C THR A 16 12.39 6.51 -8.66
N LEU A 17 12.58 7.58 -7.89
CA LEU A 17 11.73 8.78 -7.94
C LEU A 17 11.67 9.43 -9.32
N ARG A 18 12.76 9.41 -10.10
CA ARG A 18 12.78 9.93 -11.48
C ARG A 18 11.72 9.28 -12.38
N PHE A 19 11.41 8.01 -12.15
CA PHE A 19 10.43 7.26 -12.93
C PHE A 19 9.00 7.66 -12.58
N ILE A 20 8.74 8.12 -11.35
CA ILE A 20 7.44 8.68 -10.96
C ILE A 20 7.22 9.99 -11.73
N HIS A 21 8.23 10.86 -11.80
CA HIS A 21 8.15 12.08 -12.60
C HIS A 21 7.92 11.79 -14.09
N GLU A 22 8.63 10.81 -14.66
CA GLU A 22 8.44 10.39 -16.05
C GLU A 22 7.03 9.84 -16.30
N TYR A 23 6.50 9.05 -15.37
CA TYR A 23 5.15 8.51 -15.44
C TYR A 23 4.11 9.62 -15.56
N ILE A 24 4.22 10.65 -14.73
CA ILE A 24 3.31 11.82 -14.74
C ILE A 24 3.51 12.66 -16.01
N ALA A 25 4.76 12.94 -16.39
CA ALA A 25 5.07 13.73 -17.59
C ALA A 25 4.53 13.11 -18.88
N LYS A 26 4.38 11.78 -18.91
CA LYS A 26 3.77 11.03 -20.03
C LYS A 26 2.24 11.03 -20.03
N GLY A 27 1.60 11.74 -19.10
CA GLY A 27 0.14 11.84 -19.01
C GLY A 27 -0.54 10.56 -18.52
N ASN A 28 0.18 9.67 -17.83
CA ASN A 28 -0.43 8.49 -17.23
C ASN A 28 -1.32 8.88 -16.03
N ASN A 29 -2.25 7.99 -15.65
CA ASN A 29 -3.23 8.23 -14.59
C ASN A 29 -2.55 8.33 -13.20
N PRO A 30 -2.62 9.48 -12.50
CA PRO A 30 -1.95 9.68 -11.21
C PRO A 30 -2.73 9.16 -10.00
N ASP A 31 -4.00 8.81 -10.15
CA ASP A 31 -4.95 8.53 -9.06
C ASP A 31 -4.86 7.08 -8.56
N GLN A 32 -4.56 6.14 -9.46
CA GLN A 32 -4.50 4.71 -9.12
C GLN A 32 -3.05 4.24 -8.99
N PRO A 33 -2.50 4.07 -7.76
CA PRO A 33 -1.10 3.71 -7.56
C PRO A 33 -0.73 2.35 -8.19
N GLY A 34 -1.68 1.44 -8.31
CA GLY A 34 -1.49 0.17 -9.02
C GLY A 34 -1.07 0.35 -10.48
N ARG A 35 -1.50 1.44 -11.15
CA ARG A 35 -1.10 1.73 -12.54
C ARG A 35 0.35 2.18 -12.64
N LEU A 36 0.87 2.89 -11.63
CA LEU A 36 2.29 3.21 -11.56
C LEU A 36 3.11 1.92 -11.41
N ILE A 37 2.70 1.01 -10.50
CA ILE A 37 3.37 -0.28 -10.32
C ILE A 37 3.36 -1.12 -11.61
N GLN A 38 2.21 -1.18 -12.29
CA GLN A 38 2.07 -1.83 -13.60
C GLN A 38 3.05 -1.24 -14.64
N TRP A 39 3.26 0.07 -14.61
CA TRP A 39 4.19 0.73 -15.51
C TRP A 39 5.67 0.54 -15.12
N LEU A 40 5.97 0.41 -13.83
CA LEU A 40 7.34 0.25 -13.31
C LEU A 40 7.89 -1.18 -13.47
N TYR A 41 7.09 -2.24 -13.22
CA TYR A 41 7.61 -3.62 -13.20
C TYR A 41 8.32 -4.11 -14.48
N PRO A 42 7.98 -3.67 -15.70
CA PRO A 42 8.74 -4.06 -16.89
C PRO A 42 10.05 -3.27 -17.07
N ARG A 43 10.30 -2.21 -16.27
CA ARG A 43 11.42 -1.27 -16.44
C ARG A 43 12.49 -1.41 -15.37
N LEU A 44 12.10 -1.86 -14.18
CA LEU A 44 13.00 -2.10 -13.06
C LEU A 44 12.46 -3.25 -12.21
N PRO A 45 13.31 -3.91 -11.42
CA PRO A 45 12.86 -4.90 -10.46
C PRO A 45 11.84 -4.29 -9.48
N VAL A 46 10.69 -4.94 -9.36
CA VAL A 46 9.64 -4.62 -8.38
C VAL A 46 9.39 -5.87 -7.55
N TYR A 47 9.42 -5.71 -6.24
CA TYR A 47 9.26 -6.79 -5.28
C TYR A 47 8.03 -6.55 -4.42
N THR A 48 7.46 -7.63 -3.90
CA THR A 48 6.42 -7.57 -2.87
C THR A 48 7.02 -7.96 -1.52
N TRP A 49 6.47 -7.40 -0.46
CA TRP A 49 6.82 -7.76 0.91
C TRP A 49 5.54 -8.11 1.67
N ARG A 50 5.57 -9.21 2.41
CA ARG A 50 4.45 -9.62 3.27
C ARG A 50 4.54 -8.81 4.56
N VAL A 51 3.61 -7.89 4.73
CA VAL A 51 3.53 -7.08 5.95
C VAL A 51 3.15 -7.98 7.13
N PRO A 52 3.93 -7.96 8.22
CA PRO A 52 3.60 -8.71 9.43
C PRO A 52 2.45 -8.04 10.19
N GLY A 53 1.74 -8.84 11.00
CA GLY A 53 0.65 -8.35 11.84
C GLY A 53 -0.68 -8.17 11.09
N LEU A 54 -1.61 -7.47 11.74
CA LEU A 54 -2.94 -7.18 11.21
C LEU A 54 -2.96 -5.79 10.57
N TRP A 55 -3.57 -5.69 9.40
CA TRP A 55 -3.84 -4.44 8.70
C TRP A 55 -5.33 -4.15 8.72
N TYR A 56 -5.72 -3.00 9.29
CA TYR A 56 -7.11 -2.54 9.32
C TYR A 56 -7.34 -1.56 8.18
N ASP A 57 -8.14 -1.95 7.19
CA ASP A 57 -8.59 -1.04 6.13
C ASP A 57 -9.73 -0.15 6.64
N ILE A 58 -9.39 1.09 7.01
CA ILE A 58 -10.32 2.09 7.55
C ILE A 58 -10.89 3.02 6.47
N GLY A 59 -10.94 2.56 5.20
CA GLY A 59 -11.45 3.34 4.09
C GLY A 59 -12.95 3.64 4.12
N SER A 60 -13.74 2.94 4.95
CA SER A 60 -15.17 3.17 5.14
C SER A 60 -15.48 3.54 6.59
N LYS A 61 -16.66 4.16 6.82
CA LYS A 61 -17.11 4.51 8.17
C LYS A 61 -17.24 3.27 9.04
N GLU A 62 -17.81 2.20 8.48
CA GLU A 62 -18.07 0.94 9.17
C GLU A 62 -16.76 0.26 9.58
N SER A 63 -15.77 0.22 8.68
CA SER A 63 -14.48 -0.41 8.96
C SER A 63 -13.62 0.42 9.92
N PHE A 64 -13.74 1.75 9.86
CA PHE A 64 -13.15 2.66 10.85
C PHE A 64 -13.74 2.47 12.26
N GLU A 65 -15.06 2.39 12.39
CA GLU A 65 -15.73 2.15 13.66
C GLU A 65 -15.37 0.77 14.26
N GLU A 66 -15.20 -0.24 13.42
CA GLU A 66 -14.73 -1.55 13.86
C GLU A 66 -13.31 -1.51 14.39
N ALA A 67 -12.38 -0.85 13.69
CA ALA A 67 -11.03 -0.65 14.20
C ALA A 67 -11.06 0.04 15.57
N ASN A 68 -11.86 1.11 15.73
CA ASN A 68 -12.00 1.78 17.02
C ASN A 68 -12.49 0.85 18.14
N ARG A 69 -13.46 -0.02 17.89
CA ARG A 69 -13.93 -1.00 18.89
C ARG A 69 -12.84 -1.96 19.32
N ILE A 70 -12.01 -2.40 18.38
CA ILE A 70 -10.89 -3.31 18.64
C ILE A 70 -9.82 -2.62 19.50
N PHE A 71 -9.46 -1.38 19.16
CA PHE A 71 -8.40 -0.63 19.85
C PHE A 71 -8.86 0.06 21.15
N ALA A 72 -10.16 0.23 21.37
CA ALA A 72 -10.71 0.79 22.62
C ALA A 72 -10.57 -0.16 23.82
N ARG A 73 -10.35 -1.45 23.58
CA ARG A 73 -10.07 -2.42 24.65
C ARG A 73 -8.60 -2.31 25.05
N PRO A 74 -8.27 -2.16 26.34
CA PRO A 74 -6.88 -2.21 26.79
C PRO A 74 -6.28 -3.54 26.35
N GLN A 75 -5.20 -3.46 25.56
CA GLN A 75 -4.41 -4.64 25.23
C GLN A 75 -3.81 -5.15 26.54
N PRO A 76 -3.84 -6.48 26.81
CA PRO A 76 -3.06 -7.04 27.90
C PRO A 76 -1.62 -6.56 27.76
N SER A 77 -0.99 -6.08 28.84
CA SER A 77 0.42 -5.71 28.76
C SER A 77 1.21 -6.93 28.28
N GLU A 78 1.96 -6.79 27.20
CA GLU A 78 3.01 -7.75 26.86
C GLU A 78 3.98 -7.76 28.06
N ALA A 79 3.96 -8.86 28.80
CA ALA A 79 4.90 -9.16 29.88
C ALA A 79 6.19 -9.76 29.29
#